data_AF-A0A345YJ08-F1
#
_entry.id   AF-A0A345YJ08-F1
#
_cell.length_a   1.000
_cell.length_b   1.000
_cell.length_c   1.000
_cell.angle_alpha   90.00
_cell.angle_beta   90.00
_cell.angle_gamma   90.00
#
_symmetry.space_group_name_H-M   'P 1'
#
loop_
_entity.id
_entity.type
_entity.pdbx_description
1 polymer ?
#
loop_
_entity_poly.entity_id
_entity_poly.type
_entity_poly.pdbx_seq_one_letter_code
_entity_poly.pdbx_strand_id
1 'polypeptide(L)'
;MNAFSHTEFLAEVSKSSKSAYMLVTVDPDLADGNRGVIDNALSMLDADAREKLEVEGGAIVVFEDIDDAIACYYSVERKLPTLANIDLFLSVFYEGYNQLNICQSPELRSIIAMETPSHATM
;
A
#
# COMPACT_ATOMS: atom_id res chain seq x y z
N MET A 1 6.80 5.33 -16.83
CA MET A 1 5.96 4.82 -15.72
C MET A 1 4.76 4.13 -16.34
N ASN A 2 4.69 2.81 -16.29
CA ASN A 2 3.45 2.11 -16.61
C ASN A 2 2.50 2.37 -15.44
N ALA A 3 1.57 3.29 -15.64
CA ALA A 3 0.54 3.55 -14.65
C ALA A 3 -0.23 2.25 -14.42
N PHE A 4 -0.14 1.73 -13.20
CA PHE A 4 -0.92 0.60 -12.77
C PHE A 4 -2.41 0.88 -13.03
N SER A 5 -3.13 -0.03 -13.71
CA SER A 5 -4.54 0.20 -14.07
C SER A 5 -5.41 0.12 -12.82
N HIS A 6 -5.60 1.28 -12.18
CA HIS A 6 -6.38 1.42 -10.94
C HIS A 6 -7.77 0.78 -11.08
N THR A 7 -8.40 0.96 -12.24
CA THR A 7 -9.71 0.38 -12.57
C THR A 7 -9.70 -1.15 -12.57
N GLU A 8 -8.69 -1.78 -13.14
CA GLU A 8 -8.58 -3.25 -13.17
C GLU A 8 -8.32 -3.81 -11.77
N PHE A 9 -7.54 -3.10 -10.97
CA PHE A 9 -7.29 -3.47 -9.58
C PHE A 9 -8.55 -3.39 -8.71
N LEU A 10 -9.28 -2.28 -8.76
CA LEU A 10 -10.55 -2.17 -8.02
C LEU A 10 -11.58 -3.20 -8.51
N ALA A 11 -11.59 -3.50 -9.81
CA ALA A 11 -12.41 -4.57 -10.35
C ALA A 11 -12.01 -5.95 -9.81
N GLU A 12 -10.73 -6.18 -9.51
CA GLU A 12 -10.26 -7.44 -8.93
C GLU A 12 -10.57 -7.54 -7.43
N VAL A 13 -10.26 -6.48 -6.68
CA VAL A 13 -10.55 -6.35 -5.24
C VAL A 13 -12.05 -6.50 -4.94
N SER A 14 -12.91 -6.01 -5.84
CA SER A 14 -14.37 -6.11 -5.68
C SER A 14 -14.95 -7.49 -6.01
N LYS A 15 -14.21 -8.37 -6.68
CA LYS A 15 -14.68 -9.75 -7.00
C LYS A 15 -14.40 -10.76 -5.90
N SER A 16 -13.37 -10.55 -5.09
CA SER A 16 -12.97 -11.50 -4.04
C SER A 16 -13.56 -11.09 -2.68
N SER A 17 -14.36 -11.99 -2.08
CA SER A 17 -14.93 -11.79 -0.74
C SER A 17 -14.12 -12.48 0.36
N LYS A 18 -12.90 -12.93 0.07
CA LYS A 18 -12.08 -13.71 1.00
C LYS A 18 -10.68 -13.17 1.14
N SER A 19 -10.08 -12.75 0.02
CA SER A 19 -8.74 -12.18 0.01
C SER A 19 -8.77 -10.70 0.37
N ALA A 20 -7.72 -10.25 1.06
CA ALA A 20 -7.42 -8.84 1.21
C ALA A 20 -6.26 -8.45 0.28
N TYR A 21 -6.24 -7.18 -0.12
CA TYR A 21 -5.25 -6.63 -1.03
C TYR A 21 -4.60 -5.44 -0.37
N MET A 22 -3.28 -5.38 -0.38
CA MET A 22 -2.52 -4.23 0.09
C MET A 22 -1.81 -3.57 -1.07
N LEU A 23 -2.17 -2.32 -1.34
CA LEU A 23 -1.41 -1.46 -2.24
C LEU A 23 -0.35 -0.75 -1.42
N VAL A 24 0.91 -0.87 -1.82
CA VAL A 24 2.05 -0.20 -1.19
C VAL A 24 2.78 0.59 -2.27
N THR A 25 3.10 1.85 -2.00
CA THR A 25 3.90 2.68 -2.90
C THR A 25 4.93 3.46 -2.11
N VAL A 26 6.13 3.58 -2.67
CA VAL A 26 7.24 4.36 -2.15
C VAL A 26 7.86 5.18 -3.27
N ASP A 27 8.53 6.27 -2.94
CA ASP A 27 9.45 6.90 -3.89
C ASP A 27 10.64 5.93 -4.13
N PRO A 28 10.86 5.46 -5.38
CA PRO A 28 11.89 4.46 -5.67
C PRO A 28 13.32 5.00 -5.48
N ASP A 29 13.56 6.31 -5.70
CA ASP A 29 14.88 6.91 -5.51
C ASP A 29 15.22 6.99 -4.01
N LEU A 30 14.22 7.32 -3.17
CA LEU A 30 14.37 7.29 -1.72
C LEU A 30 14.43 5.86 -1.17
N ALA A 31 13.73 4.92 -1.81
CA ALA A 31 13.74 3.51 -1.45
C ALA A 31 15.12 2.87 -1.62
N ASP A 32 15.76 3.07 -2.77
CA ASP A 32 17.10 2.54 -3.05
C ASP A 32 18.14 3.08 -2.04
N GLY A 33 18.10 4.38 -1.76
CA GLY A 33 18.96 5.03 -0.77
C GLY A 33 18.73 4.58 0.69
N ASN A 34 17.59 3.95 0.98
CA ASN A 34 17.19 3.54 2.34
C ASN A 34 16.79 2.06 2.43
N ARG A 35 17.34 1.21 1.55
CA ARG A 35 16.95 -0.20 1.40
C ARG A 35 16.82 -0.98 2.71
N GLY A 36 17.81 -0.88 3.61
CA GLY A 36 17.79 -1.58 4.89
C GLY A 36 16.66 -1.15 5.83
N VAL A 37 16.21 0.11 5.73
CA VAL A 37 15.06 0.62 6.48
C VAL A 37 13.76 0.06 5.90
N ILE A 38 13.62 0.05 4.57
CA ILE A 38 12.46 -0.53 3.88
C ILE A 38 12.35 -2.03 4.18
N ASP A 39 13.44 -2.78 4.05
CA ASP A 39 13.46 -4.21 4.33
C ASP A 39 13.04 -4.52 5.76
N ASN A 40 13.47 -3.69 6.72
CA ASN A 40 13.05 -3.84 8.11
C ASN A 40 11.58 -3.48 8.29
N ALA A 41 11.13 -2.37 7.70
CA ALA A 41 9.78 -1.86 7.87
C ALA A 41 8.72 -2.74 7.21
N LEU A 42 9.00 -3.18 5.99
CA LEU A 42 8.14 -4.00 5.14
C LEU A 42 8.50 -5.49 5.18
N SER A 43 9.14 -5.94 6.26
CA SER A 43 9.61 -7.32 6.43
C SER A 43 8.53 -8.41 6.32
N MET A 44 7.25 -8.02 6.44
CA MET A 44 6.10 -8.92 6.31
C MET A 44 5.64 -9.08 4.86
N LEU A 45 6.13 -8.24 3.94
CA LEU A 45 5.89 -8.40 2.51
C LEU A 45 6.83 -9.48 1.96
N ASP A 46 6.34 -10.25 0.99
CA ASP A 46 7.17 -11.21 0.27
C ASP A 46 8.32 -10.52 -0.49
N ALA A 47 9.28 -11.33 -0.93
CA ALA A 47 10.47 -10.82 -1.61
C ALA A 47 10.14 -10.14 -2.95
N ASP A 48 9.15 -10.65 -3.68
CA ASP A 48 8.75 -10.14 -4.99
C ASP A 48 8.11 -8.75 -4.87
N ALA A 49 7.28 -8.54 -3.84
CA ALA A 49 6.68 -7.25 -3.53
C ALA A 49 7.74 -6.22 -3.14
N ARG A 50 8.75 -6.61 -2.36
CA ARG A 50 9.86 -5.72 -1.99
C ARG A 50 10.73 -5.35 -3.19
N GLU A 51 11.05 -6.32 -4.05
CA GLU A 51 11.77 -6.06 -5.30
C GLU A 51 11.00 -5.09 -6.20
N LYS A 52 9.68 -5.25 -6.33
CA LYS A 52 8.83 -4.31 -7.08
C LYS A 52 8.81 -2.91 -6.47
N LEU A 53 8.81 -2.78 -5.14
CA LEU A 53 8.89 -1.47 -4.50
C LEU A 53 10.22 -0.77 -4.79
N GLU A 54 11.33 -1.51 -4.82
CA GLU A 54 12.64 -0.96 -5.17
C GLU A 54 12.73 -0.54 -6.64
N VAL A 55 12.20 -1.36 -7.56
CA VAL A 55 12.35 -1.14 -9.00
C VAL A 55 11.29 -0.20 -9.57
N GLU A 56 10.04 -0.35 -9.11
CA GLU A 56 8.86 0.30 -9.69
C GLU A 56 8.23 1.35 -8.76
N GLY A 57 8.62 1.39 -7.48
CA GLY A 57 8.01 2.28 -6.48
C GLY A 57 6.61 1.86 -6.05
N GLY A 58 6.13 0.68 -6.47
CA GLY A 58 4.78 0.22 -6.18
C GLY A 58 4.65 -1.31 -6.21
N ALA A 59 3.88 -1.86 -5.28
CA ALA A 59 3.55 -3.27 -5.23
C ALA A 59 2.12 -3.49 -4.73
N ILE A 60 1.54 -4.60 -5.19
CA ILE A 60 0.30 -5.15 -4.63
C ILE A 60 0.59 -6.50 -4.03
N VAL A 61 0.17 -6.63 -2.78
CA VAL A 61 0.31 -7.85 -1.99
C VAL A 61 -1.07 -8.41 -1.72
N VAL A 62 -1.24 -9.70 -1.99
CA VAL A 62 -2.51 -10.40 -1.79
C VAL A 62 -2.39 -11.26 -0.55
N PHE A 63 -3.32 -11.08 0.38
CA PHE A 63 -3.44 -11.84 1.62
C PHE A 63 -4.61 -12.81 1.50
N GLU A 64 -4.48 -13.99 2.10
CA GLU A 64 -5.55 -14.99 2.10
C GLU A 64 -6.77 -14.54 2.92
N ASP A 65 -6.54 -13.73 3.96
CA ASP A 65 -7.57 -13.09 4.79
C ASP A 65 -7.22 -11.64 5.15
N ILE A 66 -8.18 -10.95 5.77
CA ILE A 66 -8.02 -9.56 6.20
C ILE A 66 -7.16 -9.41 7.46
N ASP A 67 -7.11 -10.41 8.34
CA ASP A 67 -6.42 -10.33 9.62
C ASP A 67 -4.90 -10.26 9.40
N ASP A 68 -4.36 -11.02 8.44
CA ASP A 68 -2.96 -10.96 8.03
C ASP A 68 -2.61 -9.60 7.40
N ALA A 69 -3.49 -9.06 6.56
CA ALA A 69 -3.31 -7.74 5.96
C ALA A 69 -3.30 -6.62 7.03
N ILE A 70 -4.19 -6.72 8.03
CA ILE A 70 -4.26 -5.81 9.16
C ILE A 70 -3.01 -5.93 10.04
N ALA A 71 -2.55 -7.15 10.33
CA ALA A 71 -1.33 -7.38 11.10
C ALA A 71 -0.10 -6.78 10.40
N CYS A 72 -0.01 -6.95 9.08
CA CYS A 72 1.02 -6.32 8.26
C CYS A 72 0.92 -4.79 8.30
N TYR A 73 -0.28 -4.22 8.13
CA TYR A 73 -0.52 -2.78 8.26
C TYR A 73 0.02 -2.22 9.58
N TYR A 74 -0.36 -2.82 10.71
CA TYR A 74 0.06 -2.32 12.03
C TYR A 74 1.56 -2.51 12.30
N SER A 75 2.17 -3.54 11.72
CA SER A 75 3.62 -3.73 11.77
C SER A 75 4.36 -2.58 11.06
N VAL A 76 3.86 -2.16 9.89
CA VAL A 76 4.39 -1.01 9.14
C VAL A 76 4.10 0.30 9.88
N GLU A 77 2.87 0.49 10.38
CA GLU A 77 2.46 1.69 11.11
C GLU A 77 3.37 1.98 12.31
N ARG A 78 3.72 0.95 13.09
CA ARG A 78 4.64 1.07 14.24
C ARG A 78 6.04 1.51 13.85
N LYS A 79 6.44 1.29 12.61
CA LYS A 79 7.77 1.63 12.07
C LYS A 79 7.76 2.91 11.23
N LEU A 80 6.62 3.60 11.11
CA LEU A 80 6.54 4.89 10.42
C LEU A 80 7.59 5.93 10.86
N PRO A 81 7.98 6.04 12.14
CA PRO A 81 9.05 6.95 12.55
C PRO A 81 10.39 6.66 11.88
N THR A 82 10.67 5.39 11.56
CA THR A 82 11.90 4.98 10.85
C THR A 82 11.81 5.23 9.35
N LEU A 83 10.59 5.30 8.80
CA LEU A 83 10.30 5.59 7.40
C LEU A 83 10.14 7.08 7.10
N ALA A 84 10.44 7.97 8.05
CA ALA A 84 10.15 9.40 7.93
C ALA A 84 10.82 10.10 6.73
N ASN A 85 11.88 9.52 6.17
CA ASN A 85 12.59 10.04 4.99
C ASN A 85 12.13 9.37 3.67
N ILE A 86 11.03 8.61 3.69
CA ILE A 86 10.51 7.86 2.56
C ILE A 86 9.04 8.24 2.39
N ASP A 87 8.65 8.61 1.18
CA ASP A 87 7.26 8.90 0.86
C ASP A 87 6.48 7.60 0.72
N LEU A 88 6.00 7.06 1.85
CA LEU A 88 5.17 5.85 1.88
C LEU A 88 3.68 6.18 1.75
N PHE A 89 3.03 5.45 0.86
CA PHE A 89 1.59 5.22 0.91
C PHE A 89 1.29 3.73 0.98
N LEU A 90 0.34 3.36 1.82
CA LEU A 90 -0.10 1.99 2.00
C LEU A 90 -1.62 1.98 2.22
N SER A 91 -2.33 1.09 1.55
CA SER A 91 -3.77 0.95 1.70
C SER A 91 -4.19 -0.51 1.67
N VAL A 92 -5.05 -0.92 2.60
CA VAL A 92 -5.62 -2.26 2.67
C VAL A 92 -7.04 -2.22 2.14
N PHE A 93 -7.35 -3.12 1.22
CA PHE A 93 -8.67 -3.32 0.66
C PHE A 93 -9.19 -4.73 0.95
N TYR A 94 -10.47 -4.82 1.25
CA TYR A 94 -11.17 -6.07 1.49
C TYR A 94 -12.63 -5.94 1.06
N GLU A 95 -13.17 -6.95 0.37
CA GLU A 95 -14.54 -6.97 -0.17
C GLU A 95 -14.89 -5.75 -1.05
N GLY A 96 -13.91 -5.23 -1.79
CA GLY A 96 -14.09 -4.03 -2.63
C GLY A 96 -13.98 -2.69 -1.91
N TYR A 97 -13.72 -2.69 -0.59
CA TYR A 97 -13.65 -1.46 0.21
C TYR A 97 -12.26 -1.21 0.79
N ASN A 98 -11.86 0.06 0.85
CA ASN A 98 -10.68 0.49 1.57
C ASN A 98 -10.93 0.45 3.09
N GLN A 99 -10.13 -0.32 3.82
CA GLN A 99 -10.28 -0.56 5.25
C GLN A 99 -9.34 0.32 6.07
N LEU A 100 -8.08 0.44 5.64
CA LEU A 100 -7.00 1.10 6.37
C LEU A 100 -6.05 1.80 5.40
N ASN A 101 -5.52 2.97 5.79
CA ASN A 101 -4.52 3.67 5.00
C ASN A 101 -3.44 4.36 5.84
N ILE A 102 -2.23 4.39 5.29
CA ILE A 102 -1.10 5.20 5.74
C ILE A 102 -0.73 6.09 4.56
N CYS A 103 -0.53 7.38 4.82
CA CYS A 103 -0.04 8.31 3.81
C CYS A 103 0.91 9.31 4.50
N GLN A 104 2.21 9.16 4.24
CA GLN A 104 3.25 10.04 4.80
C GLN A 104 3.45 11.32 3.98
N SER A 105 3.10 11.31 2.68
CA SER A 105 3.21 12.48 1.82
C SER A 105 1.86 13.21 1.64
N PRO A 106 1.76 14.51 2.00
CA PRO A 106 0.56 15.32 1.77
C PRO A 106 0.17 15.44 0.29
N GLU A 107 1.11 15.33 -0.64
CA GLU A 107 0.86 15.45 -2.08
C GLU A 107 0.18 14.20 -2.66
N LEU A 108 0.48 13.01 -2.11
CA LEU A 108 -0.18 11.75 -2.46
C LEU A 108 -1.64 11.71 -1.97
N ARG A 109 -1.98 12.36 -0.85
CA ARG A 109 -3.36 12.46 -0.36
C ARG A 109 -4.33 13.02 -1.40
N SER A 110 -3.87 13.96 -2.24
CA SER A 110 -4.68 14.58 -3.29
C SER A 110 -5.12 13.60 -4.37
N ILE A 111 -4.24 12.65 -4.74
CA ILE A 111 -4.50 11.65 -5.78
C ILE A 111 -5.52 10.63 -5.25
N ILE A 112 -5.33 10.16 -4.02
CA ILE A 112 -6.20 9.15 -3.40
C ILE A 112 -7.59 9.73 -3.04
N ALA A 113 -7.66 10.97 -2.54
CA ALA A 113 -8.92 11.61 -2.17
C ALA A 113 -9.80 11.97 -3.38
N MET A 114 -9.24 12.08 -4.59
CA MET A 114 -10.00 12.24 -5.83
C MET A 114 -10.46 10.91 -6.44
N GLU A 115 -9.88 9.77 -6.03
CA GLU A 115 -10.14 8.45 -6.62
C GLU A 115 -10.99 7.52 -5.76
N THR A 116 -11.13 7.78 -4.45
CA THR A 116 -12.21 7.18 -3.66
C THR A 116 -13.47 8.03 -3.78
N PRO A 117 -14.63 7.51 -4.22
CA PRO A 117 -15.88 8.24 -4.11
C PRO A 117 -16.11 8.52 -2.63
N SER A 118 -16.09 9.79 -2.27
CA SER A 118 -16.50 10.21 -0.94
C SER A 118 -17.92 9.71 -0.74
N HIS A 119 -18.11 8.84 0.25
CA HIS A 119 -19.43 8.75 0.86
C HIS A 119 -19.62 10.08 1.57
N ALA A 120 -20.27 11.02 0.88
CA ALA A 120 -21.07 12.02 1.55
C ALA A 120 -22.12 11.24 2.35
N THR A 121 -21.87 11.12 3.65
CA THR A 121 -22.82 10.61 4.62
C THR A 121 -24.15 11.35 4.45
N MET A 122 -25.21 10.63 4.10
CA MET A 122 -26.59 11.07 4.34
C MET A 122 -27.01 10.65 5.74
#